data_AF-A0A2N7DL92-F1
#
_entry.id   AF-A0A2N7DL92-F1
#
_cell.length_a   1.000
_cell.length_b   1.000
_cell.length_c   1.000
_cell.angle_alpha   90.00
_cell.angle_beta   90.00
_cell.angle_gamma   90.00
#
_symmetry.space_group_name_H-M   'P 1'
#
loop_
_entity.id
_entity.type
_entity.pdbx_description
1 polymer ?
#
loop_
_entity_poly.entity_id
_entity_poly.type
_entity_poly.pdbx_seq_one_letter_code
_entity_poly.pdbx_strand_id
1 'polypeptide(L)'
;METIKSNKAIEKDIQHYLRELSAALHNQDLSLVQDAKFDAESHFRAALLESSNKANPMLDIIQDYGTPQVIAQHYCDMELTVDLAFNGRKEYQSNVQSGSIFSILKDTAAFKALIYYFISFPLSMVYIAWVLLVGLSSAVASLVLIGIPVFIFFINSMRYFSLFEGRLIEPLLGERMPRRPKFLHNLSQFKSLKGVIALIKNRENWTSILYLLLQLPLSLLYFTIFVLPAVFSILLFLSPVIDPLINTINPSLSIDINWYWLPISTPLSLIGLMLSLHAAKTIGKLHARFAKSMLVSI
;
A
#
# COMPACT_ATOMS: atom_id res chain seq x y z
N MET A 1 31.05 21.29 -23.11
CA MET A 1 29.89 22.21 -22.94
C MET A 1 28.68 21.77 -23.75
N GLU A 2 28.86 21.08 -24.89
CA GLU A 2 27.77 20.49 -25.70
C GLU A 2 27.04 19.32 -25.03
N THR A 3 27.74 18.39 -24.37
CA THR A 3 27.13 17.24 -23.66
C THR A 3 26.14 17.66 -22.57
N ILE A 4 26.40 18.79 -21.88
CA ILE A 4 25.52 19.34 -20.85
C ILE A 4 24.26 19.97 -21.47
N LYS A 5 24.37 20.58 -22.65
CA LYS A 5 23.21 21.14 -23.38
C LYS A 5 22.31 20.01 -23.94
N SER A 6 22.91 18.94 -24.47
CA SER A 6 22.20 17.76 -24.98
C SER A 6 21.39 17.04 -23.88
N ASN A 7 22.00 16.76 -22.72
CA ASN A 7 21.30 16.13 -21.59
C ASN A 7 20.10 16.94 -21.08
N LYS A 8 20.18 18.28 -21.12
CA LYS A 8 19.09 19.16 -20.67
C LYS A 8 17.94 19.22 -21.69
N ALA A 9 18.21 19.03 -22.97
CA ALA A 9 17.18 18.93 -24.00
C ALA A 9 16.43 17.60 -23.88
N ILE A 10 17.16 16.48 -23.78
CA ILE A 10 16.60 15.14 -23.56
C ILE A 10 15.70 15.10 -22.32
N GLU A 11 16.15 15.66 -21.19
CA GLU A 11 15.33 15.70 -19.98
C GLU A 11 14.06 16.54 -20.16
N LYS A 12 14.09 17.64 -20.93
CA LYS A 12 12.88 18.42 -21.23
C LYS A 12 11.89 17.64 -22.09
N ASP A 13 12.37 16.85 -23.02
CA ASP A 13 11.52 16.06 -23.92
C ASP A 13 10.83 14.92 -23.16
N ILE A 14 11.55 14.22 -22.26
CA ILE A 14 10.96 13.24 -21.33
C ILE A 14 9.85 13.91 -20.50
N GLN A 15 10.18 15.04 -19.87
CA GLN A 15 9.23 15.76 -19.02
C GLN A 15 8.06 16.37 -19.82
N HIS A 16 8.22 16.61 -21.11
CA HIS A 16 7.12 17.00 -22.00
C HIS A 16 6.17 15.84 -22.22
N TYR A 17 6.68 14.68 -22.65
CA TYR A 17 5.87 13.48 -22.86
C TYR A 17 5.13 13.05 -21.59
N LEU A 18 5.82 13.02 -20.43
CA LEU A 18 5.20 12.63 -19.16
C LEU A 18 4.07 13.59 -18.73
N ARG A 19 4.16 14.88 -19.08
CA ARG A 19 3.08 15.84 -18.84
C ARG A 19 1.89 15.60 -19.75
N GLU A 20 2.12 15.31 -21.02
CA GLU A 20 1.05 14.97 -21.96
C GLU A 20 0.33 13.67 -21.58
N LEU A 21 1.10 12.65 -21.17
CA LEU A 21 0.54 11.39 -20.67
C LEU A 21 -0.29 11.61 -19.41
N SER A 22 0.21 12.42 -18.47
CA SER A 22 -0.53 12.79 -17.25
C SER A 22 -1.81 13.58 -17.58
N ALA A 23 -1.79 14.44 -18.60
CA ALA A 23 -2.96 15.19 -19.04
C ALA A 23 -3.99 14.27 -19.71
N ALA A 24 -3.55 13.28 -20.48
CA ALA A 24 -4.44 12.27 -21.06
C ALA A 24 -5.12 11.40 -19.98
N LEU A 25 -4.47 11.19 -18.84
CA LEU A 25 -4.97 10.40 -17.71
C LEU A 25 -5.64 11.22 -16.58
N HIS A 26 -5.97 12.51 -16.81
CA HIS A 26 -6.41 13.43 -15.73
C HIS A 26 -7.65 12.99 -14.93
N ASN A 27 -8.55 12.19 -15.51
CA ASN A 27 -9.75 11.68 -14.81
C ASN A 27 -9.57 10.29 -14.20
N GLN A 28 -8.37 9.71 -14.30
CA GLN A 28 -8.08 8.36 -13.81
C GLN A 28 -7.52 8.37 -12.39
N ASP A 29 -7.43 7.18 -11.79
CA ASP A 29 -6.87 7.02 -10.45
C ASP A 29 -5.43 7.57 -10.37
N LEU A 30 -5.13 8.29 -9.29
CA LEU A 30 -3.81 8.90 -9.09
C LEU A 30 -2.69 7.85 -9.05
N SER A 31 -2.99 6.64 -8.56
CA SER A 31 -2.03 5.54 -8.53
C SER A 31 -1.74 5.00 -9.93
N LEU A 32 -2.74 4.98 -10.81
CA LEU A 32 -2.58 4.59 -12.20
C LEU A 32 -1.74 5.60 -12.97
N VAL A 33 -2.02 6.91 -12.78
CA VAL A 33 -1.20 7.99 -13.37
C VAL A 33 0.26 7.85 -12.93
N GLN A 34 0.49 7.57 -11.65
CA GLN A 34 1.82 7.36 -11.11
C GLN A 34 2.52 6.14 -11.73
N ASP A 35 1.85 4.99 -11.81
CA ASP A 35 2.40 3.75 -12.39
C ASP A 35 2.74 3.97 -13.88
N ALA A 36 1.85 4.61 -14.65
CA ALA A 36 2.04 4.88 -16.07
C ALA A 36 3.21 5.85 -16.33
N LYS A 37 3.35 6.93 -15.54
CA LYS A 37 4.49 7.85 -15.64
C LYS A 37 5.81 7.14 -15.31
N PHE A 38 5.80 6.29 -14.28
CA PHE A 38 7.00 5.56 -13.87
C PHE A 38 7.48 4.58 -14.95
N ASP A 39 6.55 3.81 -15.52
CA ASP A 39 6.86 2.83 -16.57
C ASP A 39 7.38 3.54 -17.84
N ALA A 40 6.73 4.64 -18.25
CA ALA A 40 7.16 5.44 -19.40
C ALA A 40 8.55 6.06 -19.19
N GLU A 41 8.80 6.68 -18.04
CA GLU A 41 10.10 7.27 -17.72
C GLU A 41 11.20 6.19 -17.69
N SER A 42 10.91 5.04 -17.08
CA SER A 42 11.86 3.94 -16.99
C SER A 42 12.20 3.36 -18.37
N HIS A 43 11.19 3.20 -19.23
CA HIS A 43 11.38 2.74 -20.60
C HIS A 43 12.25 3.72 -21.40
N PHE A 44 11.94 5.02 -21.35
CA PHE A 44 12.72 6.04 -22.05
C PHE A 44 14.16 6.10 -21.56
N ARG A 45 14.38 6.04 -20.25
CA ARG A 45 15.75 6.05 -19.71
C ARG A 45 16.53 4.80 -20.08
N ALA A 46 15.91 3.62 -20.09
CA ALA A 46 16.55 2.39 -20.57
C ALA A 46 16.91 2.48 -22.06
N ALA A 47 15.97 2.90 -22.91
CA ALA A 47 16.19 3.04 -24.34
C ALA A 47 17.28 4.08 -24.70
N LEU A 48 17.40 5.15 -23.89
CA LEU A 48 18.47 6.15 -24.05
C LEU A 48 19.86 5.59 -23.71
N LEU A 49 19.97 4.66 -22.75
CA LEU A 49 21.24 4.00 -22.44
C LEU A 49 21.71 3.12 -23.60
N GLU A 50 20.78 2.45 -24.29
CA GLU A 50 21.07 1.63 -25.47
C GLU A 50 21.36 2.48 -26.72
N SER A 51 20.72 3.65 -26.83
CA SER A 51 20.81 4.53 -28.01
C SER A 51 21.87 5.63 -27.91
N SER A 52 22.87 5.49 -27.01
CA SER A 52 23.82 6.55 -26.62
C SER A 52 24.69 7.14 -27.75
N ASN A 53 24.57 6.63 -28.98
CA ASN A 53 25.35 7.01 -30.17
C ASN A 53 24.53 7.64 -31.32
N LYS A 54 23.22 7.86 -31.16
CA LYS A 54 22.35 8.47 -32.20
C LYS A 54 22.16 9.98 -31.98
N ALA A 55 21.98 10.75 -33.06
CA ALA A 55 21.83 12.20 -33.02
C ALA A 55 20.45 12.69 -32.51
N ASN A 56 19.37 11.92 -32.72
CA ASN A 56 18.00 12.24 -32.26
C ASN A 56 17.32 10.99 -31.64
N PRO A 57 17.84 10.45 -30.52
CA PRO A 57 17.34 9.19 -29.97
C PRO A 57 15.90 9.28 -29.46
N MET A 58 15.41 10.46 -29.07
CA MET A 58 14.07 10.61 -28.47
C MET A 58 12.92 10.38 -29.45
N LEU A 59 13.08 10.77 -30.73
CA LEU A 59 12.00 10.63 -31.71
C LEU A 59 11.73 9.15 -32.01
N ASP A 60 12.78 8.37 -32.23
CA ASP A 60 12.73 6.92 -32.41
C ASP A 60 12.07 6.26 -31.18
N ILE A 61 12.50 6.64 -29.96
CA ILE A 61 11.99 6.06 -28.71
C ILE A 61 10.49 6.35 -28.50
N ILE A 62 10.03 7.57 -28.81
CA ILE A 62 8.61 7.92 -28.72
C ILE A 62 7.81 7.17 -29.78
N GLN A 63 8.35 6.99 -30.98
CA GLN A 63 7.69 6.23 -32.04
C GLN A 63 7.53 4.76 -31.67
N ASP A 64 8.55 4.16 -31.04
CA ASP A 64 8.52 2.76 -30.59
C ASP A 64 7.59 2.55 -29.38
N TYR A 65 7.56 3.50 -28.44
CA TYR A 65 6.71 3.42 -27.25
C TYR A 65 5.24 3.75 -27.55
N GLY A 66 4.99 4.69 -28.46
CA GLY A 66 3.65 5.14 -28.85
C GLY A 66 3.30 6.54 -28.33
N THR A 67 2.17 7.07 -28.81
CA THR A 67 1.71 8.41 -28.42
C THR A 67 1.13 8.42 -27.00
N PRO A 68 1.19 9.56 -26.29
CA PRO A 68 0.65 9.66 -24.93
C PRO A 68 -0.82 9.24 -24.81
N GLN A 69 -1.64 9.50 -25.83
CA GLN A 69 -3.06 9.17 -25.84
C GLN A 69 -3.30 7.67 -25.99
N VAL A 70 -2.56 7.00 -26.88
CA VAL A 70 -2.66 5.55 -27.09
C VAL A 70 -2.20 4.80 -25.84
N ILE A 71 -1.08 5.23 -25.25
CA ILE A 71 -0.60 4.64 -23.99
C ILE A 71 -1.58 4.87 -22.85
N ALA A 72 -2.12 6.09 -22.71
CA ALA A 72 -3.14 6.37 -21.70
C ALA A 72 -4.35 5.43 -21.84
N GLN A 73 -4.85 5.23 -23.06
CA GLN A 73 -5.98 4.33 -23.32
C GLN A 73 -5.62 2.89 -22.97
N HIS A 74 -4.43 2.41 -23.34
CA HIS A 74 -3.96 1.08 -22.98
C HIS A 74 -3.94 0.86 -21.46
N TYR A 75 -3.48 1.84 -20.68
CA TYR A 75 -3.54 1.76 -19.21
C TYR A 75 -4.98 1.74 -18.66
N CYS A 76 -5.88 2.54 -19.23
CA CYS A 76 -7.30 2.51 -18.86
C CYS A 76 -7.94 1.14 -19.13
N ASP A 77 -7.71 0.56 -20.31
CA ASP A 77 -8.27 -0.73 -20.72
C ASP A 77 -7.71 -1.88 -19.88
N MET A 78 -6.41 -1.85 -19.56
CA MET A 78 -5.80 -2.79 -18.63
C MET A 78 -6.41 -2.68 -17.24
N GLU A 79 -6.60 -1.47 -16.70
CA GLU A 79 -7.16 -1.30 -15.35
C GLU A 79 -8.62 -1.78 -15.29
N LEU A 80 -9.42 -1.55 -16.34
CA LEU A 80 -10.77 -2.14 -16.45
C LEU A 80 -10.73 -3.67 -16.43
N THR A 81 -9.79 -4.28 -17.16
CA THR A 81 -9.63 -5.74 -17.19
C THR A 81 -9.22 -6.29 -15.82
N VAL A 82 -8.31 -5.60 -15.12
CA VAL A 82 -7.84 -5.98 -13.79
C VAL A 82 -8.94 -5.81 -12.74
N ASP A 83 -9.68 -4.70 -12.77
CA ASP A 83 -10.82 -4.46 -11.86
C ASP A 83 -11.88 -5.56 -12.03
N LEU A 84 -12.20 -5.92 -13.27
CA LEU A 84 -13.11 -7.03 -13.56
C LEU A 84 -12.61 -8.38 -13.05
N ALA A 85 -11.30 -8.62 -13.05
CA ALA A 85 -10.71 -9.86 -12.52
C ALA A 85 -10.74 -9.93 -10.99
N PHE A 86 -10.48 -8.81 -10.30
CA PHE A 86 -10.44 -8.77 -8.83
C PHE A 86 -11.82 -8.63 -8.18
N ASN A 87 -12.67 -7.77 -8.73
CA ASN A 87 -13.98 -7.44 -8.17
C ASN A 87 -15.13 -8.19 -8.85
N GLY A 88 -14.83 -8.98 -9.88
CA GLY A 88 -15.83 -9.62 -10.74
C GLY A 88 -16.57 -8.60 -11.60
N ARG A 89 -17.53 -9.07 -12.41
CA ARG A 89 -18.55 -8.15 -12.92
C ARG A 89 -19.34 -7.68 -11.71
N LYS A 90 -19.43 -6.37 -11.50
CA LYS A 90 -20.50 -5.78 -10.67
C LYS A 90 -21.82 -6.14 -11.36
N GLU A 91 -22.36 -7.32 -11.11
CA GLU A 91 -23.76 -7.58 -11.38
C GLU A 91 -24.50 -6.44 -10.70
N TYR A 92 -25.26 -5.68 -11.49
CA TYR A 92 -26.07 -4.59 -11.01
C TYR A 92 -27.13 -5.23 -10.11
N GLN A 93 -26.77 -5.47 -8.84
CA GLN A 93 -27.66 -6.04 -7.87
C GLN A 93 -28.78 -5.02 -7.72
N SER A 94 -29.90 -5.36 -8.34
CA SER A 94 -31.15 -4.63 -8.29
C SER A 94 -31.39 -4.25 -6.84
N ASN A 95 -31.60 -2.95 -6.66
CA ASN A 95 -31.94 -2.28 -5.42
C ASN A 95 -33.06 -3.05 -4.69
N VAL A 96 -32.70 -3.97 -3.79
CA VAL A 96 -33.65 -4.71 -2.95
C VAL A 96 -33.15 -4.74 -1.52
N GLN A 97 -33.80 -3.86 -0.76
CA GLN A 97 -34.14 -3.93 0.66
C GLN A 97 -33.01 -4.03 1.67
N SER A 98 -32.84 -2.91 2.38
CA SER A 98 -32.49 -2.80 3.80
C SER A 98 -31.57 -3.93 4.27
N GLY A 99 -30.27 -3.76 4.03
CA GLY A 99 -29.25 -4.72 4.42
C GLY A 99 -29.42 -5.06 5.90
N SER A 100 -30.01 -6.23 6.14
CA SER A 100 -30.15 -6.78 7.48
C SER A 100 -28.78 -6.72 8.16
N ILE A 101 -28.73 -6.32 9.43
CA ILE A 101 -27.48 -6.15 10.18
C ILE A 101 -26.63 -7.44 10.10
N PHE A 102 -27.28 -8.61 9.91
CA PHE A 102 -26.66 -9.93 9.71
C PHE A 102 -25.96 -10.14 8.37
N SER A 103 -26.18 -9.30 7.36
CA SER A 103 -25.52 -9.38 6.05
C SER A 103 -24.00 -9.27 6.16
N ILE A 104 -23.49 -8.57 7.19
CA ILE A 104 -22.06 -8.40 7.44
C ILE A 104 -21.33 -9.72 7.68
N LEU A 105 -22.01 -10.76 8.21
CA LEU A 105 -21.39 -12.07 8.44
C LEU A 105 -21.05 -12.79 7.13
N LYS A 106 -21.60 -12.38 6.01
CA LYS A 106 -21.30 -12.93 4.67
C LYS A 106 -20.42 -11.99 3.84
N ASP A 107 -20.12 -10.80 4.35
CA ASP A 107 -19.38 -9.78 3.62
C ASP A 107 -17.87 -10.03 3.70
N THR A 108 -17.30 -10.52 2.60
CA THR A 108 -15.86 -10.78 2.49
C THR A 108 -15.00 -9.54 2.76
N ALA A 109 -15.48 -8.34 2.48
CA ALA A 109 -14.71 -7.11 2.70
C ALA A 109 -14.48 -6.81 4.19
N ALA A 110 -15.45 -7.12 5.05
CA ALA A 110 -15.31 -6.92 6.49
C ALA A 110 -14.27 -7.87 7.11
N PHE A 111 -14.27 -9.13 6.68
CA PHE A 111 -13.26 -10.11 7.08
C PHE A 111 -11.87 -9.76 6.55
N LYS A 112 -11.76 -9.34 5.29
CA LYS A 112 -10.48 -8.87 4.73
C LYS A 112 -9.90 -7.68 5.52
N ALA A 113 -10.74 -6.75 5.95
CA ALA A 113 -10.31 -5.63 6.81
C ALA A 113 -9.81 -6.10 8.18
N LEU A 114 -10.47 -7.07 8.82
CA LEU A 114 -9.98 -7.66 10.07
C LEU A 114 -8.63 -8.39 9.88
N ILE A 115 -8.47 -9.14 8.79
CA ILE A 115 -7.21 -9.80 8.44
C ILE A 115 -6.10 -8.76 8.28
N TYR A 116 -6.39 -7.65 7.59
CA TYR A 116 -5.45 -6.55 7.46
C TYR A 116 -5.01 -6.01 8.83
N TYR A 117 -5.94 -5.71 9.74
CA TYR A 117 -5.58 -5.21 11.07
C TYR A 117 -4.77 -6.20 11.90
N PHE A 118 -5.08 -7.50 11.79
CA PHE A 118 -4.32 -8.55 12.45
C PHE A 118 -2.87 -8.62 11.95
N ILE A 119 -2.66 -8.59 10.63
CA ILE A 119 -1.32 -8.66 10.02
C ILE A 119 -0.55 -7.34 10.18
N SER A 120 -1.25 -6.20 10.13
CA SER A 120 -0.64 -4.86 10.19
C SER A 120 0.02 -4.60 11.55
N PHE A 121 -0.50 -5.17 12.64
CA PHE A 121 0.09 -4.97 13.98
C PHE A 121 1.54 -5.46 14.11
N PRO A 122 1.87 -6.75 13.91
CA PRO A 122 3.25 -7.22 13.96
C PRO A 122 4.12 -6.59 12.87
N LEU A 123 3.55 -6.32 11.69
CA LEU A 123 4.27 -5.68 10.60
C LEU A 123 4.71 -4.25 10.95
N SER A 124 3.84 -3.49 11.63
CA SER A 124 4.16 -2.15 12.10
C SER A 124 5.28 -2.12 13.14
N MET A 125 5.38 -3.16 13.97
CA MET A 125 6.52 -3.32 14.88
C MET A 125 7.83 -3.45 14.11
N VAL A 126 7.83 -4.20 13.00
CA VAL A 126 9.00 -4.31 12.11
C VAL A 126 9.36 -2.96 11.49
N TYR A 127 8.36 -2.22 10.98
CA TYR A 127 8.60 -0.90 10.37
C TYR A 127 9.20 0.09 11.35
N ILE A 128 8.60 0.26 12.53
CA ILE A 128 9.11 1.22 13.51
C ILE A 128 10.48 0.79 14.04
N ALA A 129 10.72 -0.50 14.26
CA ALA A 129 12.01 -1.01 14.68
C ALA A 129 13.08 -0.70 13.64
N TRP A 130 12.78 -0.86 12.35
CA TRP A 130 13.71 -0.51 11.28
C TRP A 130 14.00 0.99 11.20
N VAL A 131 12.98 1.85 11.37
CA VAL A 131 13.16 3.31 11.43
C VAL A 131 14.04 3.72 12.62
N LEU A 132 13.83 3.12 13.79
CA LEU A 132 14.60 3.45 15.00
C LEU A 132 16.03 2.90 14.92
N LEU A 133 16.22 1.64 14.52
CA LEU A 133 17.53 0.98 14.50
C LEU A 133 18.40 1.43 13.33
N VAL A 134 17.84 1.46 12.12
CA VAL A 134 18.59 1.77 10.89
C VAL A 134 18.44 3.24 10.53
N GLY A 135 17.22 3.78 10.58
CA GLY A 135 16.93 5.16 10.19
C GLY A 135 17.65 6.19 11.06
N LEU A 136 17.42 6.15 12.38
CA LEU A 136 18.03 7.12 13.29
C LEU A 136 19.56 6.99 13.33
N SER A 137 20.08 5.77 13.42
CA SER A 137 21.52 5.50 13.44
C SER A 137 22.20 5.97 12.15
N SER A 138 21.60 5.67 10.98
CA SER A 138 22.17 6.10 9.69
C SER A 138 22.07 7.60 9.47
N ALA A 139 21.01 8.25 9.98
CA ALA A 139 20.88 9.71 9.94
C ALA A 139 22.00 10.39 10.75
N VAL A 140 22.29 9.91 11.97
CA VAL A 140 23.39 10.44 12.79
C VAL A 140 24.74 10.16 12.13
N ALA A 141 24.96 8.92 11.66
CA ALA A 141 26.20 8.54 10.99
C ALA A 141 26.45 9.32 9.68
N SER A 142 25.39 9.79 9.01
CA SER A 142 25.50 10.57 7.78
C SER A 142 26.26 11.89 7.97
N LEU A 143 26.33 12.42 9.20
CA LEU A 143 27.14 13.58 9.56
C LEU A 143 28.64 13.34 9.33
N VAL A 144 29.09 12.09 9.43
CA VAL A 144 30.50 11.69 9.29
C VAL A 144 30.86 11.32 7.85
N LEU A 145 30.01 11.66 6.86
CA LEU A 145 30.07 11.27 5.42
C LEU A 145 29.98 9.75 5.16
N ILE A 146 30.58 8.91 5.99
CA ILE A 146 30.59 7.44 5.90
C ILE A 146 29.20 6.84 6.13
N GLY A 147 28.30 7.52 6.85
CA GLY A 147 26.92 7.05 7.03
C GLY A 147 25.98 7.36 5.86
N ILE A 148 26.41 8.15 4.86
CA ILE A 148 25.56 8.52 3.71
C ILE A 148 25.08 7.29 2.92
N PRO A 149 25.93 6.30 2.58
CA PRO A 149 25.47 5.09 1.87
C PRO A 149 24.40 4.31 2.64
N VAL A 150 24.57 4.20 3.97
CA VAL A 150 23.60 3.51 4.85
C VAL A 150 22.29 4.30 4.92
N PHE A 151 22.36 5.63 4.95
CA PHE A 151 21.17 6.47 4.95
C PHE A 151 20.40 6.38 3.62
N ILE A 152 21.11 6.35 2.49
CA ILE A 152 20.50 6.11 1.17
C ILE A 152 19.83 4.73 1.13
N PHE A 153 20.49 3.71 1.65
CA PHE A 153 19.91 2.37 1.79
C PHE A 153 18.63 2.40 2.64
N PHE A 154 18.64 3.11 3.77
CA PHE A 154 17.46 3.32 4.60
C PHE A 154 16.32 3.97 3.81
N ILE A 155 16.54 5.10 3.13
CA ILE A 155 15.49 5.76 2.33
C ILE A 155 14.91 4.82 1.27
N ASN A 156 15.76 4.03 0.60
CA ASN A 156 15.30 3.03 -0.38
C ASN A 156 14.47 1.92 0.28
N SER A 157 14.88 1.42 1.44
CA SER A 157 14.11 0.40 2.19
C SER A 157 12.70 0.90 2.58
N MET A 158 12.57 2.18 2.98
CA MET A 158 11.27 2.79 3.32
C MET A 158 10.31 2.80 2.15
N ARG A 159 10.81 3.05 0.94
CA ARG A 159 10.01 3.00 -0.29
C ARG A 159 9.51 1.60 -0.57
N TYR A 160 10.33 0.58 -0.35
CA TYR A 160 9.89 -0.81 -0.49
C TYR A 160 8.82 -1.20 0.53
N PHE A 161 8.97 -0.80 1.79
CA PHE A 161 7.96 -1.04 2.82
C PHE A 161 6.65 -0.32 2.53
N SER A 162 6.70 0.92 2.03
CA SER A 162 5.51 1.64 1.58
C SER A 162 4.75 0.89 0.47
N LEU A 163 5.46 0.29 -0.49
CA LEU A 163 4.82 -0.51 -1.56
C LEU A 163 4.28 -1.82 -1.03
N PHE A 164 5.00 -2.46 -0.12
CA PHE A 164 4.52 -3.67 0.53
C PHE A 164 3.21 -3.39 1.26
N GLU A 165 3.13 -2.26 1.97
CA GLU A 165 1.88 -1.83 2.60
C GLU A 165 0.77 -1.56 1.58
N GLY A 166 1.09 -0.86 0.48
CA GLY A 166 0.15 -0.68 -0.63
C GLY A 166 -0.39 -2.00 -1.18
N ARG A 167 0.45 -3.03 -1.27
CA ARG A 167 0.09 -4.40 -1.71
C ARG A 167 -0.73 -5.18 -0.69
N LEU A 168 -0.76 -4.79 0.58
CA LEU A 168 -1.69 -5.33 1.56
C LEU A 168 -3.03 -4.60 1.47
N ILE A 169 -3.00 -3.28 1.34
CA ILE A 169 -4.18 -2.41 1.28
C ILE A 169 -5.03 -2.70 0.04
N GLU A 170 -4.41 -2.85 -1.13
CA GLU A 170 -5.13 -3.07 -2.40
C GLU A 170 -6.06 -4.30 -2.37
N PRO A 171 -5.59 -5.53 -2.06
CA PRO A 171 -6.44 -6.71 -2.04
C PRO A 171 -7.34 -6.82 -0.80
N LEU A 172 -6.93 -6.26 0.36
CA LEU A 172 -7.65 -6.42 1.63
C LEU A 172 -8.67 -5.31 1.89
N LEU A 173 -8.36 -4.07 1.50
CA LEU A 173 -9.22 -2.91 1.69
C LEU A 173 -9.89 -2.44 0.39
N GLY A 174 -9.41 -2.90 -0.77
CA GLY A 174 -10.03 -2.67 -2.07
C GLY A 174 -9.74 -1.29 -2.66
N GLU A 175 -8.75 -0.56 -2.12
CA GLU A 175 -8.34 0.75 -2.64
C GLU A 175 -7.13 0.59 -3.55
N ARG A 176 -7.19 1.14 -4.76
CA ARG A 176 -6.08 1.08 -5.70
C ARG A 176 -4.87 1.84 -5.16
N MET A 177 -3.73 1.16 -5.06
CA MET A 177 -2.46 1.68 -4.58
C MET A 177 -1.38 1.53 -5.67
N PRO A 178 -0.36 2.41 -5.75
CA PRO A 178 0.69 2.29 -6.76
C PRO A 178 1.45 0.97 -6.64
N ARG A 179 1.68 0.29 -7.76
CA ARG A 179 2.32 -1.03 -7.78
C ARG A 179 3.83 -0.95 -8.02
N ARG A 180 4.31 0.20 -8.50
CA ARG A 180 5.72 0.43 -8.84
C ARG A 180 6.45 1.26 -7.78
N PRO A 181 7.65 0.84 -7.35
CA PRO A 181 8.54 1.73 -6.61
C PRO A 181 8.89 2.93 -7.48
N LYS A 182 8.86 4.14 -6.92
CA LYS A 182 9.48 5.32 -7.55
C LYS A 182 11.01 5.21 -7.45
N PHE A 183 11.62 4.25 -8.13
CA PHE A 183 13.09 4.16 -8.18
C PHE A 183 13.67 5.35 -8.91
N LEU A 184 14.72 5.94 -8.32
CA LEU A 184 15.61 6.82 -9.05
C LEU A 184 16.39 5.95 -10.02
N HIS A 185 16.05 6.02 -11.29
CA HIS A 185 16.68 5.28 -12.40
C HIS A 185 18.16 5.64 -12.60
N ASN A 186 18.78 6.41 -11.71
CA ASN A 186 20.18 6.81 -11.79
C ASN A 186 20.93 6.39 -10.54
N LEU A 187 21.49 5.18 -10.56
CA LEU A 187 22.58 4.81 -9.65
C LEU A 187 23.76 5.81 -9.75
N SER A 188 23.87 6.52 -10.89
CA SER A 188 24.80 7.62 -11.12
C SER A 188 24.50 8.89 -10.30
N GLN A 189 23.24 9.14 -9.90
CA GLN A 189 22.88 10.31 -9.08
C GLN A 189 23.44 10.21 -7.67
N PHE A 190 23.59 8.99 -7.12
CA PHE A 190 24.19 8.79 -5.80
C PHE A 190 25.71 9.03 -5.77
N LYS A 191 26.38 9.12 -6.94
CA LYS A 191 27.78 9.53 -7.04
C LYS A 191 27.97 11.04 -6.89
N SER A 192 26.90 11.83 -6.93
CA SER A 192 26.94 13.29 -6.82
C SER A 192 26.25 13.78 -5.55
N LEU A 193 26.87 14.74 -4.86
CA LEU A 193 26.26 15.46 -3.73
C LEU A 193 24.88 16.04 -4.09
N LYS A 194 24.68 16.45 -5.35
CA LYS A 194 23.39 16.97 -5.83
C LYS A 194 22.28 15.91 -5.80
N GLY A 195 22.59 14.65 -6.08
CA GLY A 195 21.62 13.56 -6.01
C GLY A 195 21.25 13.20 -4.57
N VAL A 196 22.22 13.25 -3.65
CA VAL A 196 21.96 13.06 -2.21
C VAL A 196 21.07 14.17 -1.65
N ILE A 197 21.33 15.43 -2.01
CA ILE A 197 20.48 16.55 -1.61
C ILE A 197 19.07 16.42 -2.20
N ALA A 198 18.95 15.96 -3.45
CA ALA A 198 17.64 15.74 -4.09
C ALA A 198 16.80 14.67 -3.38
N LEU A 199 17.42 13.59 -2.88
CA LEU A 199 16.74 12.57 -2.07
C LEU A 199 16.18 13.13 -0.77
N ILE A 200 17.00 13.92 -0.06
CA ILE A 200 16.62 14.51 1.23
C ILE A 200 15.51 15.54 1.04
N LYS A 201 15.55 16.32 -0.05
CA LYS A 201 14.53 17.34 -0.33
C LYS A 201 13.21 16.76 -0.83
N ASN A 202 13.17 15.49 -1.23
CA ASN A 202 11.96 14.88 -1.75
C ASN A 202 10.92 14.67 -0.62
N ARG A 203 9.82 15.43 -0.68
CA ARG A 203 8.69 15.39 0.27
C ARG A 203 8.13 13.97 0.45
N GLU A 204 8.10 13.19 -0.62
CA GLU A 204 7.47 11.86 -0.65
C GLU A 204 8.18 10.83 0.24
N ASN A 205 9.51 10.94 0.35
CA ASN A 205 10.28 10.07 1.23
C ASN A 205 9.85 10.28 2.69
N TRP A 206 9.61 11.54 3.05
CA TRP A 206 9.18 11.92 4.39
C TRP A 206 7.73 11.54 4.68
N THR A 207 6.82 11.67 3.72
CA THR A 207 5.43 11.22 3.91
C THR A 207 5.36 9.70 4.07
N SER A 208 6.17 8.95 3.32
CA SER A 208 6.28 7.50 3.44
C SER A 208 6.82 7.07 4.81
N ILE A 209 7.90 7.71 5.28
CA ILE A 209 8.47 7.45 6.61
C ILE A 209 7.47 7.80 7.71
N LEU A 210 6.83 8.97 7.62
CA LEU A 210 5.83 9.41 8.59
C LEU A 210 4.66 8.44 8.65
N TYR A 211 4.16 8.00 7.50
CA TYR A 211 3.10 7.00 7.44
C TYR A 211 3.51 5.68 8.11
N LEU A 212 4.69 5.14 7.79
CA LEU A 212 5.19 3.90 8.40
C LEU A 212 5.42 4.03 9.91
N LEU A 213 5.80 5.21 10.40
CA LEU A 213 5.94 5.49 11.83
C LEU A 213 4.57 5.56 12.52
N LEU A 214 3.59 6.21 11.88
CA LEU A 214 2.20 6.25 12.34
C LEU A 214 1.51 4.88 12.25
N GLN A 215 2.02 3.95 11.45
CA GLN A 215 1.40 2.65 11.27
C GLN A 215 1.34 1.83 12.57
N LEU A 216 2.31 1.97 13.48
CA LEU A 216 2.26 1.27 14.78
C LEU A 216 1.12 1.76 15.69
N PRO A 217 1.00 3.06 16.03
CA PRO A 217 -0.11 3.51 16.86
C PRO A 217 -1.47 3.26 16.21
N LEU A 218 -1.58 3.40 14.87
CA LEU A 218 -2.81 3.07 14.14
C LEU A 218 -3.15 1.58 14.24
N SER A 219 -2.20 0.70 13.92
CA SER A 219 -2.43 -0.75 13.94
C SER A 219 -2.71 -1.27 15.34
N LEU A 220 -2.06 -0.72 16.37
CA LEU A 220 -2.35 -1.05 17.77
C LEU A 220 -3.80 -0.66 18.14
N LEU A 221 -4.25 0.52 17.71
CA LEU A 221 -5.64 0.96 17.92
C LEU A 221 -6.62 0.05 17.18
N TYR A 222 -6.35 -0.29 15.92
CA TYR A 222 -7.24 -1.17 15.14
C TYR A 222 -7.28 -2.60 15.71
N PHE A 223 -6.13 -3.11 16.13
CA PHE A 223 -6.03 -4.43 16.74
C PHE A 223 -6.81 -4.49 18.06
N THR A 224 -6.67 -3.48 18.92
CA THR A 224 -7.35 -3.47 20.22
C THR A 224 -8.85 -3.21 20.11
N ILE A 225 -9.30 -2.36 19.19
CA ILE A 225 -10.73 -2.00 19.08
C ILE A 225 -11.52 -2.98 18.19
N PHE A 226 -10.91 -3.58 17.17
CA PHE A 226 -11.63 -4.45 16.23
C PHE A 226 -11.24 -5.92 16.38
N VAL A 227 -9.94 -6.22 16.32
CA VAL A 227 -9.48 -7.61 16.29
C VAL A 227 -9.73 -8.30 17.64
N LEU A 228 -9.32 -7.68 18.76
CA LEU A 228 -9.51 -8.29 20.08
C LEU A 228 -11.00 -8.56 20.37
N PRO A 229 -11.94 -7.61 20.24
CA PRO A 229 -13.36 -7.89 20.45
C PRO A 229 -13.93 -8.94 19.50
N ALA A 230 -13.48 -8.97 18.24
CA ALA A 230 -13.89 -10.02 17.31
C ALA A 230 -13.40 -11.40 17.76
N VAL A 231 -12.15 -11.53 18.17
CA VAL A 231 -11.57 -12.77 18.69
C VAL A 231 -12.27 -13.20 19.97
N PHE A 232 -12.46 -12.30 20.94
CA PHE A 232 -13.22 -12.60 22.17
C PHE A 232 -14.66 -13.02 21.86
N SER A 233 -15.31 -12.38 20.89
CA SER A 233 -16.66 -12.77 20.45
C SER A 233 -16.67 -14.19 19.86
N ILE A 234 -15.71 -14.53 19.02
CA ILE A 234 -15.59 -15.87 18.44
C ILE A 234 -15.32 -16.92 19.52
N LEU A 235 -14.39 -16.65 20.45
CA LEU A 235 -14.08 -17.55 21.56
C LEU A 235 -15.28 -17.75 22.48
N LEU A 236 -16.01 -16.68 22.81
CA LEU A 236 -17.19 -16.76 23.66
C LEU A 236 -18.32 -17.55 23.00
N PHE A 237 -18.50 -17.40 21.68
CA PHE A 237 -19.47 -18.17 20.91
C PHE A 237 -19.10 -19.67 20.85
N LEU A 238 -17.81 -19.98 20.73
CA LEU A 238 -17.27 -21.34 20.61
C LEU A 238 -16.94 -22.00 21.96
N SER A 239 -16.97 -21.27 23.08
CA SER A 239 -16.72 -21.79 24.43
C SER A 239 -17.35 -23.15 24.72
N PRO A 240 -18.66 -23.40 24.47
CA PRO A 240 -19.27 -24.70 24.76
C PRO A 240 -18.66 -25.87 23.98
N VAL A 241 -17.92 -25.60 22.89
CA VAL A 241 -17.21 -26.60 22.08
C VAL A 241 -15.72 -26.67 22.44
N ILE A 242 -15.10 -25.52 22.76
CA ILE A 242 -13.67 -25.43 23.07
C ILE A 242 -13.35 -26.05 24.43
N ASP A 243 -14.15 -25.79 25.46
CA ASP A 243 -13.83 -26.25 26.83
C ASP A 243 -13.82 -27.78 26.95
N PRO A 244 -14.79 -28.53 26.38
CA PRO A 244 -14.72 -30.00 26.35
C PRO A 244 -13.51 -30.51 25.55
N LEU A 245 -13.20 -29.87 24.42
CA LEU A 245 -12.05 -30.26 23.59
C LEU A 245 -10.73 -30.08 24.34
N ILE A 246 -10.53 -28.97 25.03
CA ILE A 246 -9.35 -28.72 25.86
C ILE A 246 -9.26 -29.75 27.00
N ASN A 247 -10.36 -30.06 27.66
CA ASN A 247 -10.40 -31.10 28.70
C ASN A 247 -10.01 -32.48 28.15
N THR A 248 -10.41 -32.84 26.92
CA THR A 248 -9.98 -34.11 26.31
C THR A 248 -8.46 -34.20 26.09
N ILE A 249 -7.80 -33.08 25.78
CA ILE A 249 -6.36 -33.01 25.54
C ILE A 249 -5.61 -32.95 26.88
N ASN A 250 -6.15 -32.23 27.87
CA ASN A 250 -5.59 -32.10 29.19
C ASN A 250 -6.67 -32.29 30.28
N PRO A 251 -6.87 -33.53 30.76
CA PRO A 251 -7.91 -33.87 31.73
C PRO A 251 -7.76 -33.19 33.09
N SER A 252 -6.59 -32.60 33.39
CA SER A 252 -6.37 -31.85 34.63
C SER A 252 -7.10 -30.50 34.67
N LEU A 253 -7.52 -29.98 33.52
CA LEU A 253 -8.31 -28.76 33.41
C LEU A 253 -9.79 -29.08 33.60
N SER A 254 -10.44 -28.47 34.58
CA SER A 254 -11.88 -28.62 34.78
C SER A 254 -12.67 -27.98 33.65
N ILE A 255 -13.78 -28.62 33.26
CA ILE A 255 -14.76 -28.05 32.34
C ILE A 255 -15.56 -26.97 33.10
N ASP A 256 -15.23 -25.70 32.90
CA ASP A 256 -15.90 -24.55 33.54
C ASP A 256 -17.03 -23.98 32.65
N ILE A 257 -17.92 -24.87 32.17
CA ILE A 257 -19.06 -24.45 31.34
C ILE A 257 -20.21 -24.05 32.27
N ASN A 258 -20.37 -22.75 32.44
CA ASN A 258 -21.50 -22.18 33.15
C ASN A 258 -22.74 -22.09 32.23
N TRP A 259 -23.44 -23.21 32.07
CA TRP A 259 -24.58 -23.37 31.15
C TRP A 259 -25.65 -22.28 31.27
N TYR A 260 -25.84 -21.70 32.45
CA TYR A 260 -26.81 -20.64 32.71
C TYR A 260 -26.43 -19.29 32.08
N TRP A 261 -25.16 -19.05 31.75
CA TRP A 261 -24.70 -17.84 31.06
C TRP A 261 -24.87 -17.91 29.54
N LEU A 262 -24.98 -19.12 28.96
CA LEU A 262 -25.04 -19.31 27.50
C LEU A 262 -26.16 -18.54 26.79
N PRO A 263 -27.40 -18.43 27.33
CA PRO A 263 -28.46 -17.64 26.71
C PRO A 263 -28.13 -16.14 26.58
N ILE A 264 -27.19 -15.64 27.38
CA ILE A 264 -26.75 -14.23 27.38
C ILE A 264 -25.44 -14.09 26.59
N SER A 265 -24.48 -14.99 26.80
CA SER A 265 -23.17 -14.92 26.15
C SER A 265 -23.25 -15.13 24.64
N THR A 266 -24.14 -16.02 24.16
CA THR A 266 -24.31 -16.29 22.72
C THR A 266 -24.83 -15.08 21.94
N PRO A 267 -25.94 -14.40 22.29
CA PRO A 267 -26.35 -13.19 21.57
C PRO A 267 -25.34 -12.05 21.76
N LEU A 268 -24.74 -11.91 22.94
CA LEU A 268 -23.73 -10.88 23.20
C LEU A 268 -22.50 -11.06 22.30
N SER A 269 -22.02 -12.29 22.15
CA SER A 269 -20.91 -12.62 21.25
C SER A 269 -21.23 -12.31 19.80
N LEU A 270 -22.44 -12.64 19.34
CA LEU A 270 -22.87 -12.35 17.97
C LEU A 270 -22.93 -10.85 17.72
N ILE A 271 -23.49 -10.08 18.67
CA ILE A 271 -23.54 -8.61 18.59
C ILE A 271 -22.13 -8.02 18.59
N GLY A 272 -21.23 -8.49 19.46
CA GLY A 272 -19.84 -8.04 19.54
C GLY A 272 -19.08 -8.27 18.22
N LEU A 273 -19.24 -9.47 17.64
CA LEU A 273 -18.67 -9.80 16.33
C LEU A 273 -19.20 -8.87 15.24
N MET A 274 -20.52 -8.69 15.19
CA MET A 274 -21.16 -7.86 14.17
C MET A 274 -20.74 -6.40 14.26
N LEU A 275 -20.65 -5.85 15.47
CA LEU A 275 -20.20 -4.49 15.70
C LEU A 275 -18.75 -4.31 15.24
N SER A 276 -17.88 -5.26 15.60
CA SER A 276 -16.48 -5.24 15.16
C SER A 276 -16.35 -5.28 13.64
N LEU A 277 -17.09 -6.17 12.96
CA LEU A 277 -17.05 -6.26 11.49
C LEU A 277 -17.56 -5.00 10.80
N HIS A 278 -18.64 -4.37 11.28
CA HIS A 278 -19.14 -3.11 10.72
C HIS A 278 -18.12 -1.98 10.88
N ALA A 279 -17.58 -1.83 12.09
CA ALA A 279 -16.59 -0.81 12.38
C ALA A 279 -15.30 -1.04 11.59
N ALA A 280 -14.84 -2.28 11.48
CA ALA A 280 -13.66 -2.64 10.71
C ALA A 280 -13.81 -2.30 9.23
N LYS A 281 -14.97 -2.59 8.63
CA LYS A 281 -15.25 -2.26 7.23
C LYS A 281 -15.25 -0.74 6.97
N THR A 282 -15.89 0.05 7.84
CA THR A 282 -15.98 1.51 7.66
C THR A 282 -14.63 2.18 7.87
N ILE A 283 -13.94 1.81 8.93
CA ILE A 283 -12.63 2.38 9.28
C ILE A 283 -11.55 1.88 8.32
N GLY A 284 -11.68 0.67 7.77
CA GLY A 284 -10.78 0.14 6.75
C GLY A 284 -10.75 1.03 5.51
N LYS A 285 -11.90 1.51 5.05
CA LYS A 285 -12.00 2.46 3.94
C LYS A 285 -11.35 3.81 4.28
N LEU A 286 -11.52 4.29 5.50
CA LEU A 286 -10.88 5.55 5.94
C LEU A 286 -9.36 5.39 5.99
N HIS A 287 -8.87 4.27 6.51
CA HIS A 287 -7.45 3.96 6.55
C HIS A 287 -6.85 3.86 5.14
N ALA A 288 -7.53 3.18 4.21
CA ALA A 288 -7.06 3.05 2.84
C ALA A 288 -6.92 4.41 2.14
N ARG A 289 -7.90 5.31 2.32
CA ARG A 289 -7.83 6.70 1.83
C ARG A 289 -6.69 7.49 2.46
N PHE A 290 -6.49 7.32 3.77
CA PHE A 290 -5.38 7.94 4.48
C PHE A 290 -4.03 7.47 3.93
N ALA A 291 -3.84 6.16 3.77
CA ALA A 291 -2.64 5.58 3.20
C ALA A 291 -2.40 6.08 1.77
N LYS A 292 -3.44 6.09 0.93
CA LYS A 292 -3.35 6.64 -0.43
C LYS A 292 -2.89 8.10 -0.43
N SER A 293 -3.45 8.94 0.45
CA SER A 293 -3.05 10.36 0.52
C SER A 293 -1.59 10.59 0.92
N MET A 294 -0.98 9.64 1.64
CA MET A 294 0.39 9.75 2.14
C MET A 294 1.41 9.07 1.22
N LEU A 295 1.01 7.97 0.58
CA LEU A 295 1.86 7.13 -0.26
C LEU A 295 1.75 7.44 -1.75
N VAL A 296 0.63 8.05 -2.17
CA VAL A 296 0.44 8.55 -3.54
C VAL A 296 0.71 10.04 -3.55
N SER A 297 1.66 10.42 -4.37
CA SER A 297 2.03 11.81 -4.60
C SER A 297 2.29 11.99 -6.09
N ILE A 298 1.77 13.07 -6.65
CA ILE A 298 1.82 13.38 -8.08
C ILE A 298 2.78 14.53 -8.32
#